data_AF-A0A0P6GLS1-F1
#
_entry.id   AF-A0A0P6GLS1-F1
#
_cell.length_a   1.000
_cell.length_b   1.000
_cell.length_c   1.000
_cell.angle_alpha   90.00
_cell.angle_beta   90.00
_cell.angle_gamma   90.00
#
_symmetry.space_group_name_H-M   'P 1'
#
loop_
_entity.id
_entity.type
_entity.pdbx_description
1 polymer ?
#
loop_
_entity_poly.entity_id
_entity_poly.type
_entity_poly.pdbx_seq_one_letter_code
_entity_poly.pdbx_strand_id
1 'polypeptide(L)'
;MRHFKTKMKVFMLVSLILIWTNFGACEMKRKRRQSEDYVCPVSSGNYADPKSCRRFYQCVEGHPFLSRCPSSLYFDDIQKLCTFKNEAVCGPVPTTPAPVIVEEIDRARKCDPANCQLPNCFCSSDGTQVPGGLNPKEIPQMVLISMSDTVNSNNYLDFHKVFEKRLNPNGCPIFGTFFVAHEFSNYQNIQQLHHEGHEIATYSISHRKNFDTLGYDEWVQEQIGMREILQNFANISKLDIFGMRSPHLKPGHNTQYEVLVDYGYVWDSSAAVPPLKLPVWPVCTVYLLYTMSN
;
A
#
# COMPACT_ATOMS: atom_id res chain seq x y z
N MET A 1 -17.51 -4.40 -61.44
CA MET A 1 -17.56 -4.39 -62.92
C MET A 1 -17.23 -2.99 -63.42
N ARG A 2 -16.18 -2.89 -64.25
CA ARG A 2 -15.92 -1.91 -65.34
C ARG A 2 -16.02 -0.41 -64.98
N HIS A 3 -14.89 0.27 -64.75
CA HIS A 3 -14.13 1.02 -65.77
C HIS A 3 -14.97 1.88 -66.71
N PHE A 4 -14.82 3.21 -66.60
CA PHE A 4 -14.86 4.10 -67.76
C PHE A 4 -13.73 5.14 -67.68
N LYS A 5 -12.72 4.93 -68.52
CA LYS A 5 -11.72 5.92 -68.96
C LYS A 5 -12.39 6.86 -69.96
N THR A 6 -11.98 8.13 -70.03
CA THR A 6 -11.45 8.80 -71.23
C THR A 6 -11.17 10.29 -70.91
N LYS A 7 -9.91 10.75 -70.96
CA LYS A 7 -9.22 11.39 -72.10
C LYS A 7 -9.67 12.85 -72.31
N MET A 8 -8.84 13.88 -72.56
CA MET A 8 -7.44 13.96 -73.00
C MET A 8 -7.12 15.41 -73.47
N LYS A 9 -5.81 15.74 -73.53
CA LYS A 9 -5.10 16.79 -74.33
C LYS A 9 -5.15 18.23 -73.77
N VAL A 10 -4.05 19.02 -73.75
CA VAL A 10 -2.99 19.32 -74.74
C VAL A 10 -1.73 19.83 -73.96
N PHE A 11 -0.50 19.29 -74.04
CA PHE A 11 0.58 19.24 -75.07
C PHE A 11 1.59 20.42 -75.07
N MET A 12 2.85 20.16 -74.68
CA MET A 12 4.16 20.44 -75.36
C MET A 12 5.33 20.38 -74.34
N LEU A 13 6.30 19.43 -74.37
CA LEU A 13 7.49 19.27 -75.27
C LEU A 13 8.56 20.36 -75.00
N VAL A 14 9.88 20.16 -74.75
CA VAL A 14 10.87 19.08 -75.02
C VAL A 14 12.16 19.29 -74.14
N SER A 15 12.92 18.20 -73.94
CA SER A 15 14.41 18.04 -73.99
C SER A 15 15.35 18.31 -72.80
N LEU A 16 16.02 17.22 -72.43
CA LEU A 16 17.33 17.13 -71.76
C LEU A 16 18.45 17.89 -72.49
N ILE A 17 19.46 18.38 -71.74
CA ILE A 17 20.88 17.96 -71.82
C ILE A 17 21.75 18.71 -70.77
N LEU A 18 22.51 17.90 -70.03
CA LEU A 18 23.78 18.05 -69.27
C LEU A 18 24.44 19.44 -69.11
N ILE A 19 24.99 19.72 -67.91
CA ILE A 19 26.44 19.76 -67.59
C ILE A 19 26.65 20.20 -66.11
N TRP A 20 27.68 19.62 -65.48
CA TRP A 20 28.14 19.80 -64.11
C TRP A 20 28.38 21.25 -63.68
N THR A 21 28.08 21.59 -62.40
CA THR A 21 29.06 22.07 -61.40
C THR A 21 28.39 22.60 -60.12
N ASN A 22 29.11 22.42 -59.01
CA ASN A 22 29.01 23.07 -57.71
C ASN A 22 27.89 22.67 -56.75
N PHE A 23 28.32 21.82 -55.80
CA PHE A 23 27.90 21.83 -54.40
C PHE A 23 27.72 23.26 -53.89
N GLY A 24 26.46 23.65 -53.68
CA GLY A 24 26.08 24.78 -52.85
C GLY A 24 24.98 24.30 -51.91
N ALA A 25 25.35 23.55 -50.88
CA ALA A 25 24.46 23.32 -49.76
C ALA A 25 24.08 24.70 -49.20
N CYS A 26 22.81 25.08 -49.30
CA CYS A 26 22.29 26.20 -48.54
C CYS A 26 22.22 25.75 -47.08
N GLU A 27 23.35 25.83 -46.38
CA GLU A 27 23.35 25.87 -44.93
C GLU A 27 22.59 27.13 -44.53
N MET A 28 21.30 26.98 -44.21
CA MET A 28 20.68 27.92 -43.30
C MET A 28 21.40 27.78 -41.96
N LYS A 29 22.47 28.57 -41.77
CA LYS A 29 23.04 28.84 -40.45
C LYS A 29 21.96 29.57 -39.66
N ARG A 30 21.09 28.80 -39.01
CA ARG A 30 20.22 29.29 -37.95
C ARG A 30 21.16 29.79 -36.86
N LYS A 31 21.40 31.10 -36.88
CA LYS A 31 22.19 31.81 -35.87
C LYS A 31 21.46 31.61 -34.55
N ARG A 32 21.84 30.55 -33.81
CA ARG A 32 21.33 30.25 -32.48
C ARG A 32 21.84 31.41 -31.63
N ARG A 33 20.99 32.42 -31.43
CA ARG A 33 21.25 33.51 -30.49
C ARG A 33 21.49 32.82 -29.15
N GLN A 34 22.73 32.90 -28.71
CA GLN A 34 23.23 32.42 -27.43
C GLN A 34 22.23 32.85 -26.35
N SER A 35 21.59 31.87 -25.71
CA SER A 35 20.80 32.14 -24.51
C SER A 35 21.76 32.70 -23.48
N GLU A 36 21.47 33.89 -22.96
CA GLU A 36 22.07 34.37 -21.72
C GLU A 36 21.90 33.25 -20.66
N ASP A 37 22.94 33.00 -19.85
CA ASP A 37 23.07 31.89 -18.89
C ASP A 37 21.92 31.83 -17.86
N TYR A 38 20.75 31.37 -18.29
CA TYR A 38 19.64 31.07 -17.41
C TYR A 38 19.85 29.67 -16.83
N VAL A 39 19.92 29.57 -15.50
CA VAL A 39 20.04 28.28 -14.81
C VAL A 39 18.67 27.87 -14.30
N CYS A 40 18.24 26.67 -14.65
CA CYS A 40 16.95 26.12 -14.22
C CYS A 40 16.91 25.91 -12.70
N PRO A 41 15.94 26.48 -11.98
CA PRO A 41 15.81 26.29 -10.53
C PRO A 41 15.51 24.84 -10.13
N VAL A 42 14.70 24.13 -10.92
CA VAL A 42 14.42 22.70 -10.80
C VAL A 42 14.53 22.06 -12.18
N SER A 43 14.74 20.74 -12.25
CA SER A 43 14.97 20.01 -13.50
C SER A 43 13.88 20.19 -14.56
N SER A 44 12.61 20.35 -14.14
CA SER A 44 11.50 20.51 -15.08
C SER A 44 10.48 21.54 -14.60
N GLY A 45 9.99 22.39 -15.50
CA GLY A 45 8.96 23.38 -15.20
C GLY A 45 9.01 24.63 -16.08
N ASN A 46 8.04 25.54 -15.90
CA ASN A 46 8.04 26.86 -16.51
C ASN A 46 8.42 27.93 -15.47
N TYR A 47 9.28 28.87 -15.84
CA TYR A 47 9.80 29.89 -14.95
C TYR A 47 9.82 31.26 -15.61
N ALA A 48 9.48 32.31 -14.86
CA ALA A 48 9.48 33.66 -15.41
C ALA A 48 10.86 34.09 -15.91
N ASP A 49 10.87 34.80 -17.05
CA ASP A 49 12.05 35.53 -17.50
C ASP A 49 12.18 36.83 -16.69
N PRO A 50 13.26 37.03 -15.91
CA PRO A 50 13.46 38.25 -15.12
C PRO A 50 13.50 39.52 -15.97
N LYS A 51 13.80 39.39 -17.27
CA LYS A 51 13.97 40.54 -18.18
C LYS A 51 12.69 40.92 -18.91
N SER A 52 11.69 40.02 -18.97
CA SER A 52 10.49 40.26 -19.77
C SER A 52 9.32 39.40 -19.32
N CYS A 53 8.25 40.04 -18.84
CA CYS A 53 7.02 39.36 -18.48
C CYS A 53 6.25 38.72 -19.66
N ARG A 54 6.68 38.94 -20.91
CA ARG A 54 6.13 38.26 -22.09
C ARG A 54 6.91 36.99 -22.48
N ARG A 55 7.91 36.64 -21.69
CA ARG A 55 8.83 35.52 -21.90
C ARG A 55 8.90 34.68 -20.64
N PHE A 56 9.21 33.42 -20.84
CA PHE A 56 9.43 32.46 -19.77
C PHE A 56 10.42 31.40 -20.25
N TYR A 57 11.10 30.75 -19.32
CA TYR A 57 11.95 29.61 -19.58
C TYR A 57 11.19 28.33 -19.29
N GLN A 58 11.18 27.41 -20.25
CA GLN A 58 10.75 26.04 -20.04
C GLN A 58 11.99 25.20 -19.80
N CYS A 59 12.11 24.63 -18.60
CA CYS A 59 13.17 23.71 -18.26
C CYS A 59 12.71 22.28 -18.52
N VAL A 60 13.54 21.51 -19.21
CA VAL A 60 13.38 20.07 -19.41
C VAL A 60 14.71 19.41 -19.08
N GLU A 61 14.72 18.55 -18.07
CA GLU A 61 15.94 17.87 -17.58
C GLU A 61 17.09 18.84 -17.25
N GLY A 62 16.77 20.02 -16.72
CA GLY A 62 17.73 21.06 -16.35
C GLY A 62 18.18 21.95 -17.50
N HIS A 63 17.74 21.68 -18.73
CA HIS A 63 18.05 22.50 -19.90
C HIS A 63 16.96 23.56 -20.16
N PRO A 64 17.32 24.86 -20.20
CA PRO A 64 16.36 25.95 -20.38
C PRO A 64 16.04 26.23 -21.86
N PHE A 65 14.76 26.38 -22.16
CA PHE A 65 14.25 26.81 -23.46
C PHE A 65 13.46 28.11 -23.31
N LEU A 66 13.96 29.19 -23.90
CA LEU A 66 13.28 30.48 -23.87
C LEU A 66 12.03 30.46 -24.78
N SER A 67 10.87 30.67 -24.18
CA SER A 67 9.56 30.71 -24.82
C SER A 67 8.90 32.07 -24.65
N ARG A 68 7.93 32.38 -25.52
CA ARG A 68 7.14 33.62 -25.47
C ARG A 68 5.67 33.28 -25.30
N CYS A 69 4.96 34.07 -24.50
CA CYS A 69 3.53 33.93 -24.35
C CYS A 69 2.79 34.25 -25.66
N PRO A 70 1.73 33.50 -26.02
CA PRO A 70 0.86 33.79 -27.15
C PRO A 70 0.16 35.16 -27.05
N SER A 71 -0.35 35.65 -28.18
CA SER A 71 -1.29 36.79 -28.34
C SER A 71 -1.49 37.73 -27.14
N SER A 72 -0.60 38.70 -26.97
CA SER A 72 -0.69 39.75 -25.93
C SER A 72 -0.84 39.28 -24.48
N LEU A 73 -0.55 38.00 -24.19
CA LEU A 73 -0.52 37.44 -22.85
C LEU A 73 0.85 37.65 -22.19
N TYR A 74 0.85 37.54 -20.86
CA TYR A 74 1.96 37.74 -19.95
C TYR A 74 2.11 36.51 -19.06
N PHE A 75 3.33 36.10 -18.77
CA PHE A 75 3.60 34.93 -17.95
C PHE A 75 3.35 35.27 -16.48
N ASP A 76 2.45 34.50 -15.86
CA ASP A 76 2.18 34.55 -14.43
C ASP A 76 3.11 33.57 -13.72
N ASP A 77 4.01 34.08 -12.87
CA ASP A 77 4.97 33.25 -12.16
C ASP A 77 4.39 32.53 -10.94
N ILE A 78 3.15 32.82 -10.55
CA ILE A 78 2.44 32.06 -9.50
C ILE A 78 1.75 30.85 -10.13
N GLN A 79 0.98 31.06 -11.20
CA GLN A 79 0.20 30.03 -11.89
C GLN A 79 1.03 29.24 -12.92
N LYS A 80 2.26 29.68 -13.21
CA LYS A 80 3.18 29.09 -14.19
C LYS A 80 2.59 28.95 -15.61
N LEU A 81 1.72 29.90 -15.99
CA LEU A 81 1.01 29.95 -17.27
C LEU A 81 0.91 31.38 -17.81
N CYS A 82 0.60 31.52 -19.10
CA CYS A 82 0.39 32.83 -19.72
C CYS A 82 -1.07 33.29 -19.53
N THR A 83 -1.29 34.44 -18.89
CA THR A 83 -2.60 35.06 -18.66
C THR A 83 -2.63 36.53 -19.11
N PHE A 84 -3.75 37.23 -18.93
CA PHE A 84 -3.91 38.64 -19.27
C PHE A 84 -3.03 39.54 -18.39
N LYS A 85 -2.64 40.69 -18.93
CA LYS A 85 -1.70 41.62 -18.28
C LYS A 85 -2.14 42.09 -16.88
N ASN A 86 -3.44 42.26 -16.67
CA ASN A 86 -4.04 42.71 -15.42
C ASN A 86 -4.10 41.62 -14.34
N GLU A 87 -3.91 40.36 -14.73
CA GLU A 87 -3.93 39.20 -13.83
C GLU A 87 -2.52 38.66 -13.56
N ALA A 88 -1.63 38.78 -14.56
CA ALA A 88 -0.30 38.18 -14.49
C ALA A 88 0.59 38.81 -13.41
N VAL A 89 1.11 37.98 -12.52
CA VAL A 89 2.20 38.37 -11.61
C VAL A 89 3.55 38.17 -12.30
N CYS A 90 4.17 39.28 -12.70
CA CYS A 90 5.39 39.30 -13.50
C CYS A 90 6.68 39.12 -12.69
N GLY A 91 7.63 38.38 -13.28
CA GLY A 91 8.98 38.21 -12.75
C GLY A 91 9.11 37.00 -11.83
N PRO A 92 10.34 36.58 -11.46
CA PRO A 92 10.53 35.49 -10.52
C PRO A 92 10.01 35.93 -9.14
N VAL A 93 8.87 35.38 -8.73
CA VAL A 93 8.31 35.57 -7.39
C VAL A 93 9.03 34.58 -6.46
N PRO A 94 9.50 35.01 -5.27
CA PRO A 94 10.05 34.07 -4.30
C PRO A 94 8.98 33.06 -3.91
N THR A 95 9.14 31.82 -4.38
CA THR A 95 8.28 30.72 -3.97
C THR A 95 8.67 30.29 -2.57
N THR A 96 7.72 30.27 -1.64
CA THR A 96 7.87 29.43 -0.44
C THR A 96 8.13 28.01 -0.92
N PRO A 97 9.20 27.32 -0.46
CA PRO A 97 9.41 25.94 -0.83
C PRO A 97 8.14 25.16 -0.48
N ALA A 98 7.59 24.47 -1.48
CA ALA A 98 6.48 23.57 -1.23
C ALA A 98 6.90 22.61 -0.11
N PRO A 99 6.01 22.29 0.85
CA PRO A 99 6.31 21.26 1.83
C PRO A 99 6.76 20.02 1.08
N VAL A 100 7.92 19.48 1.46
CA VAL A 100 8.43 18.23 0.92
C VAL A 100 7.33 17.19 1.10
N ILE A 101 6.79 16.70 -0.01
CA ILE A 101 5.91 15.53 0.01
C ILE A 101 6.83 14.40 0.47
N VAL A 102 6.70 14.01 1.74
CA VAL A 102 7.40 12.84 2.26
C VAL A 102 6.85 11.66 1.47
N GLU A 103 7.66 11.07 0.60
CA GLU A 103 7.29 9.84 -0.11
C GLU A 103 6.95 8.75 0.92
N GLU A 104 5.76 8.16 0.77
CA GLU A 104 5.23 6.93 1.38
C GLU A 104 5.90 6.45 2.68
N ILE A 105 5.45 7.00 3.81
CA ILE A 105 5.75 6.48 5.16
C ILE A 105 5.08 5.11 5.38
N ASP A 106 4.13 4.72 4.52
CA ASP A 106 3.20 3.62 4.77
C ASP A 106 3.52 2.29 4.06
N ARG A 107 4.69 2.18 3.42
CA ARG A 107 5.14 0.90 2.86
C ARG A 107 5.98 0.14 3.87
N ALA A 108 5.54 -1.07 4.23
CA ALA A 108 6.37 -1.97 5.02
C ALA A 108 7.72 -2.20 4.32
N ARG A 109 8.78 -2.23 5.13
CA ARG A 109 10.12 -2.51 4.64
C ARG A 109 10.22 -3.98 4.25
N LYS A 110 11.13 -4.30 3.32
CA LYS A 110 11.53 -5.69 3.07
C LYS A 110 12.14 -6.28 4.34
N CYS A 111 11.95 -7.58 4.56
CA CYS A 111 12.59 -8.30 5.65
C CYS A 111 14.10 -8.09 5.65
N ASP A 112 14.64 -7.61 6.77
CA ASP A 112 16.06 -7.54 7.05
C ASP A 112 16.37 -8.40 8.28
N PRO A 113 16.91 -9.62 8.08
CA PRO A 113 17.23 -10.55 9.16
C PRO A 113 18.27 -10.00 10.15
N ALA A 114 19.09 -9.02 9.76
CA ALA A 114 20.07 -8.42 10.67
C ALA A 114 19.37 -7.59 11.77
N ASN A 115 18.28 -6.92 11.42
CA ASN A 115 17.50 -6.05 12.31
C ASN A 115 16.27 -6.72 12.91
N CYS A 116 15.86 -7.89 12.40
CA CYS A 116 14.74 -8.67 12.89
C CYS A 116 15.23 -10.00 13.50
N GLN A 117 15.43 -9.99 14.82
CA GLN A 117 15.97 -11.14 15.55
C GLN A 117 15.01 -11.62 16.64
N LEU A 118 15.01 -12.95 16.83
CA LEU A 118 14.25 -13.61 17.89
C LEU A 118 14.74 -13.14 19.28
N PRO A 119 13.86 -13.07 20.30
CA PRO A 119 12.45 -13.50 20.29
C PRO A 119 11.47 -12.41 19.84
N ASN A 120 11.92 -11.17 19.70
CA ASN A 120 11.03 -10.01 19.50
C ASN A 120 10.59 -9.85 18.05
N CYS A 121 11.36 -10.37 17.10
CA CYS A 121 11.05 -10.26 15.69
C CYS A 121 11.44 -11.53 14.93
N PHE A 122 10.56 -11.94 14.02
CA PHE A 122 10.89 -12.94 13.02
C PHE A 122 10.32 -12.53 11.67
N CYS A 123 11.16 -12.61 10.64
CA CYS A 123 10.77 -12.43 9.25
C CYS A 123 11.64 -13.30 8.36
N SER A 124 11.12 -13.61 7.17
CA SER A 124 11.91 -14.15 6.07
C SER A 124 11.46 -13.50 4.77
N SER A 125 12.31 -13.56 3.74
CA SER A 125 12.03 -12.91 2.45
C SER A 125 10.77 -13.43 1.76
N ASP A 126 10.45 -14.70 1.96
CA ASP A 126 9.36 -15.43 1.30
C ASP A 126 8.37 -16.09 2.29
N GLY A 127 8.59 -15.93 3.59
CA GLY A 127 7.80 -16.55 4.64
C GLY A 127 8.10 -18.03 4.89
N THR A 128 8.93 -18.70 4.08
CA THR A 128 9.08 -20.17 4.14
C THR A 128 10.20 -20.66 5.04
N GLN A 129 11.13 -19.77 5.40
CA GLN A 129 12.29 -20.14 6.21
C GLN A 129 11.86 -20.50 7.64
N VAL A 130 12.49 -21.54 8.19
CA VAL A 130 12.23 -22.00 9.55
C VAL A 130 12.80 -21.01 10.58
N PRO A 131 12.02 -20.61 11.60
CA PRO A 131 12.52 -19.82 12.72
C PRO A 131 13.72 -20.49 13.41
N GLY A 132 14.80 -19.73 13.62
CA GLY A 132 16.01 -20.22 14.28
C GLY A 132 16.90 -21.15 13.43
N GLY A 133 16.57 -21.37 12.15
CA GLY A 133 17.41 -22.17 11.24
C GLY A 133 17.46 -23.67 11.58
N LEU A 134 16.44 -24.17 12.29
CA LEU A 134 16.35 -25.57 12.70
C LEU A 134 16.11 -26.50 11.49
N ASN A 135 16.54 -27.75 11.62
CA ASN A 135 16.29 -28.77 10.60
C ASN A 135 14.79 -29.14 10.59
N PRO A 136 14.08 -29.06 9.44
CA PRO A 136 12.66 -29.39 9.36
C PRO A 136 12.25 -30.74 9.95
N LYS A 137 13.16 -31.72 9.96
CA LYS A 137 12.90 -33.07 10.53
C LYS A 137 12.84 -33.09 12.06
N GLU A 138 13.40 -32.08 12.71
CA GLU A 138 13.48 -31.97 14.17
C GLU A 138 12.37 -31.09 14.75
N ILE A 139 11.61 -30.41 13.88
CA ILE A 139 10.57 -29.45 14.28
C ILE A 139 9.27 -30.20 14.53
N PRO A 140 8.63 -30.01 15.69
CA PRO A 140 7.29 -30.54 15.92
C PRO A 140 6.29 -29.85 15.00
N GLN A 141 5.48 -30.64 14.28
CA GLN A 141 4.36 -30.10 13.51
C GLN A 141 3.30 -29.57 14.48
N MET A 142 3.13 -28.24 14.50
CA MET A 142 2.06 -27.59 15.25
C MET A 142 0.78 -27.57 14.41
N VAL A 143 -0.36 -27.80 15.06
CA VAL A 143 -1.69 -27.71 14.44
C VAL A 143 -2.54 -26.80 15.31
N LEU A 144 -2.98 -25.66 14.76
CA LEU A 144 -3.88 -24.73 15.44
C LEU A 144 -5.32 -25.08 15.09
N ILE A 145 -6.07 -25.60 16.05
CA ILE A 145 -7.53 -25.77 15.92
C ILE A 145 -8.17 -24.49 16.42
N SER A 146 -8.81 -23.74 15.52
CA SER A 146 -9.51 -22.51 15.89
C SER A 146 -10.98 -22.54 15.51
N MET A 147 -11.82 -22.07 16.43
CA MET A 147 -13.24 -21.79 16.18
C MET A 147 -13.42 -20.28 16.14
N SER A 148 -14.30 -19.79 15.28
CA SER A 148 -14.66 -18.39 15.21
C SER A 148 -16.15 -18.23 15.41
N ASP A 149 -16.57 -17.03 15.77
CA ASP A 149 -17.96 -16.64 16.02
C ASP A 149 -18.45 -17.00 17.43
N THR A 150 -19.76 -17.05 17.59
CA THR A 150 -20.52 -17.11 18.84
C THR A 150 -20.28 -18.41 19.58
N VAL A 151 -20.10 -18.33 20.91
CA VAL A 151 -20.06 -19.50 21.79
C VAL A 151 -21.30 -19.53 22.66
N ASN A 152 -22.15 -20.53 22.51
CA ASN A 152 -23.38 -20.66 23.29
C ASN A 152 -23.77 -22.13 23.50
N SER A 153 -24.92 -22.37 24.12
CA SER A 153 -25.35 -23.73 24.47
C SER A 153 -25.58 -24.65 23.26
N ASN A 154 -25.69 -24.10 22.04
CA ASN A 154 -25.90 -24.90 20.83
C ASN A 154 -24.62 -25.59 20.36
N ASN A 155 -23.46 -24.96 20.56
CA ASN A 155 -22.17 -25.46 20.03
C ASN A 155 -21.18 -25.86 21.13
N TYR A 156 -21.37 -25.38 22.35
CA TYR A 156 -20.48 -25.65 23.48
C TYR A 156 -20.23 -27.15 23.72
N LEU A 157 -21.27 -27.97 23.68
CA LEU A 157 -21.13 -29.43 23.87
C LEU A 157 -20.34 -30.11 22.76
N ASP A 158 -20.38 -29.58 21.54
CA ASP A 158 -19.62 -30.14 20.43
C ASP A 158 -18.14 -29.74 20.51
N PHE A 159 -17.84 -28.51 20.94
CA PHE A 159 -16.47 -28.11 21.26
C PHE A 159 -15.84 -29.03 22.30
N HIS A 160 -16.57 -29.33 23.37
CA HIS A 160 -16.15 -30.29 24.39
C HIS A 160 -15.75 -31.65 23.82
N LYS A 161 -16.60 -32.24 22.97
CA LYS A 161 -16.32 -33.54 22.32
C LYS A 161 -15.09 -33.52 21.43
N VAL A 162 -14.75 -32.36 20.85
CA VAL A 162 -13.54 -32.22 20.01
C VAL A 162 -12.28 -32.37 20.85
N PHE A 163 -12.24 -31.81 22.06
CA PHE A 163 -11.03 -31.74 22.87
C PHE A 163 -10.94 -32.78 24.00
N GLU A 164 -12.06 -33.39 24.41
CA GLU A 164 -12.08 -34.39 25.49
C GLU A 164 -11.19 -35.61 25.15
N LYS A 165 -10.40 -36.08 26.13
CA LYS A 165 -9.58 -37.31 26.07
C LYS A 165 -8.54 -37.36 24.95
N ARG A 166 -8.11 -36.22 24.41
CA ARG A 166 -7.06 -36.14 23.40
C ARG A 166 -5.81 -35.51 23.99
N LEU A 167 -4.68 -36.16 23.80
CA LEU A 167 -3.38 -35.75 24.35
C LEU A 167 -2.38 -35.49 23.24
N ASN A 168 -1.53 -34.50 23.46
CA ASN A 168 -0.31 -34.26 22.70
C ASN A 168 0.75 -35.35 23.01
N PRO A 169 1.81 -35.48 22.19
CA PRO A 169 2.90 -36.43 22.43
C PRO A 169 3.62 -36.24 23.78
N ASN A 170 3.53 -35.05 24.38
CA ASN A 170 4.07 -34.77 25.72
C ASN A 170 3.15 -35.19 26.88
N GLY A 171 1.97 -35.77 26.58
CA GLY A 171 0.99 -36.21 27.58
C GLY A 171 0.04 -35.12 28.07
N CYS A 172 0.19 -33.86 27.64
CA CYS A 172 -0.74 -32.79 27.97
C CYS A 172 -2.00 -32.87 27.10
N PRO A 173 -3.17 -32.40 27.58
CA PRO A 173 -4.35 -32.24 26.75
C PRO A 173 -4.07 -31.36 25.52
N ILE A 174 -4.82 -31.59 24.44
CA ILE A 174 -4.86 -30.65 23.32
C ILE A 174 -5.77 -29.47 23.67
N PHE A 175 -5.44 -28.30 23.15
CA PHE A 175 -6.24 -27.09 23.32
C PHE A 175 -6.59 -26.50 21.95
N GLY A 176 -7.42 -25.47 21.97
CA GLY A 176 -7.88 -24.76 20.79
C GLY A 176 -8.02 -23.28 21.10
N THR A 177 -8.16 -22.48 20.04
CA THR A 177 -8.29 -21.03 20.14
C THR A 177 -9.67 -20.60 19.66
N PHE A 178 -10.41 -19.87 20.49
CA PHE A 178 -11.76 -19.40 20.20
C PHE A 178 -11.74 -17.91 19.93
N PHE A 179 -12.01 -17.51 18.68
CA PHE A 179 -12.26 -16.11 18.33
C PHE A 179 -13.72 -15.79 18.56
N VAL A 180 -14.01 -15.15 19.69
CA VAL A 180 -15.37 -15.01 20.20
C VAL A 180 -16.02 -13.71 19.70
N ALA A 181 -17.25 -13.86 19.22
CA ALA A 181 -18.22 -12.82 18.91
C ALA A 181 -19.02 -12.39 20.15
N HIS A 182 -19.44 -11.12 20.26
CA HIS A 182 -20.35 -10.71 21.34
C HIS A 182 -21.76 -11.28 21.18
N GLU A 183 -22.35 -11.11 20.00
CA GLU A 183 -23.79 -11.36 19.80
C GLU A 183 -24.15 -12.82 20.09
N PHE A 184 -25.21 -13.04 20.89
CA PHE A 184 -25.70 -14.37 21.29
C PHE A 184 -24.71 -15.28 22.04
N SER A 185 -23.56 -14.77 22.47
CA SER A 185 -22.58 -15.55 23.23
C SER A 185 -22.98 -15.71 24.70
N ASN A 186 -22.75 -16.91 25.24
CA ASN A 186 -22.89 -17.22 26.65
C ASN A 186 -21.50 -17.11 27.33
N TYR A 187 -21.30 -16.04 28.09
CA TYR A 187 -20.03 -15.77 28.77
C TYR A 187 -19.64 -16.77 29.86
N GLN A 188 -20.62 -17.49 30.44
CA GLN A 188 -20.31 -18.58 31.37
C GLN A 188 -19.64 -19.75 30.64
N ASN A 189 -20.11 -20.09 29.43
CA ASN A 189 -19.50 -21.12 28.60
C ASN A 189 -18.09 -20.70 28.16
N ILE A 190 -17.91 -19.42 27.80
CA ILE A 190 -16.60 -18.87 27.41
C ILE A 190 -15.62 -18.90 28.59
N GLN A 191 -16.07 -18.50 29.78
CA GLN A 191 -15.29 -18.61 31.01
C GLN A 191 -14.84 -20.05 31.26
N GLN A 192 -15.75 -21.01 31.07
CA GLN A 192 -15.45 -22.42 31.28
C GLN A 192 -14.45 -22.96 30.25
N LEU A 193 -14.57 -22.59 28.97
CA LEU A 193 -13.56 -22.92 27.96
C LEU A 193 -12.17 -22.38 28.34
N HIS A 194 -12.10 -21.14 28.81
CA HIS A 194 -10.85 -20.54 29.28
C HIS A 194 -10.29 -21.29 30.51
N HIS A 195 -11.14 -21.64 31.47
CA HIS A 195 -10.74 -22.42 32.65
C HIS A 195 -10.18 -23.80 32.28
N GLU A 196 -10.67 -24.40 31.21
CA GLU A 196 -10.19 -25.68 30.67
C GLU A 196 -8.87 -25.56 29.90
N GLY A 197 -8.33 -24.35 29.73
CA GLY A 197 -7.04 -24.09 29.10
C GLY A 197 -7.12 -23.71 27.62
N HIS A 198 -8.33 -23.51 27.08
CA HIS A 198 -8.48 -22.98 25.73
C HIS A 198 -8.14 -21.49 25.67
N GLU A 199 -7.53 -21.06 24.57
CA GLU A 199 -7.23 -19.65 24.34
C GLU A 199 -8.49 -18.91 23.89
N ILE A 200 -8.75 -17.75 24.48
CA ILE A 200 -9.87 -16.88 24.08
C ILE A 200 -9.31 -15.62 23.42
N ALA A 201 -9.74 -15.38 22.19
CA ALA A 201 -9.34 -14.27 21.33
C ALA A 201 -10.57 -13.46 20.88
N THR A 202 -10.37 -12.22 20.44
CA THR A 202 -11.48 -11.35 20.01
C THR A 202 -11.80 -11.52 18.52
N TYR A 203 -13.09 -11.60 18.18
CA TYR A 203 -13.57 -11.63 16.79
C TYR A 203 -14.29 -10.35 16.35
N SER A 204 -15.08 -9.74 17.25
CA SER A 204 -15.62 -8.37 17.27
C SER A 204 -16.91 -8.34 18.08
N ILE A 205 -17.55 -7.18 18.20
CA ILE A 205 -18.85 -7.06 18.87
C ILE A 205 -19.98 -7.32 17.89
N SER A 206 -20.02 -6.56 16.79
CA SER A 206 -21.22 -6.48 15.95
C SER A 206 -21.19 -7.35 14.69
N HIS A 207 -20.03 -7.89 14.31
CA HIS A 207 -19.84 -8.56 13.01
C HIS A 207 -20.38 -7.78 11.82
N ARG A 208 -20.36 -6.44 11.90
CA ARG A 208 -20.94 -5.58 10.86
C ARG A 208 -20.20 -5.73 9.53
N LYS A 209 -20.95 -5.47 8.45
CA LYS A 209 -20.42 -5.40 7.09
C LYS A 209 -19.41 -4.24 6.97
N ASN A 210 -18.49 -4.38 6.02
CA ASN A 210 -17.44 -3.39 5.69
C ASN A 210 -16.50 -3.10 6.85
N PHE A 211 -16.24 -4.11 7.67
CA PHE A 211 -15.32 -4.04 8.82
C PHE A 211 -13.90 -3.60 8.43
N ASP A 212 -13.46 -3.95 7.22
CA ASP A 212 -12.20 -3.56 6.61
C ASP A 212 -12.04 -2.05 6.37
N THR A 213 -13.16 -1.31 6.34
CA THR A 213 -13.17 0.13 6.05
C THR A 213 -13.37 1.00 7.30
N LEU A 214 -13.44 0.39 8.48
CA LEU A 214 -13.67 1.09 9.73
C LEU A 214 -12.50 2.03 10.08
N GLY A 215 -12.84 3.16 10.69
CA GLY A 215 -11.86 4.09 11.26
C GLY A 215 -11.23 3.56 12.55
N TYR A 216 -10.19 4.24 13.02
CA TYR A 216 -9.45 3.87 14.24
C TYR A 216 -10.38 3.71 15.45
N ASP A 217 -11.23 4.71 15.73
CA ASP A 217 -12.14 4.69 16.88
C ASP A 217 -13.18 3.56 16.79
N GLU A 218 -13.63 3.22 15.58
CA GLU A 218 -14.57 2.12 15.36
C GLU A 218 -13.87 0.76 15.57
N TRP A 219 -12.63 0.61 15.11
CA TRP A 219 -11.81 -0.58 15.39
C TRP A 219 -11.57 -0.77 16.90
N VAL A 220 -11.30 0.33 17.62
CA VAL A 220 -11.18 0.31 19.08
C VAL A 220 -12.48 -0.17 19.72
N GLN A 221 -13.62 0.41 19.33
CA GLN A 221 -14.92 0.02 19.88
C GLN A 221 -15.24 -1.46 19.63
N GLU A 222 -14.91 -1.98 18.45
CA GLU A 222 -15.21 -3.36 18.09
C GLU A 222 -14.26 -4.38 18.73
N GLN A 223 -12.94 -4.21 18.59
CA GLN A 223 -11.99 -5.21 19.08
C GLN A 223 -11.62 -5.01 20.55
N ILE A 224 -11.28 -3.79 20.94
CA ILE A 224 -10.92 -3.50 22.34
C ILE A 224 -12.16 -3.58 23.21
N GLY A 225 -13.30 -3.07 22.73
CA GLY A 225 -14.57 -3.22 23.42
C GLY A 225 -14.92 -4.70 23.64
N MET A 226 -14.70 -5.59 22.65
CA MET A 226 -14.92 -7.03 22.85
C MET A 226 -14.01 -7.61 23.94
N ARG A 227 -12.75 -7.17 24.02
CA ARG A 227 -11.83 -7.58 25.10
C ARG A 227 -12.30 -7.12 26.48
N GLU A 228 -12.87 -5.92 26.59
CA GLU A 228 -13.46 -5.43 27.84
C GLU A 228 -14.71 -6.21 28.23
N ILE A 229 -15.55 -6.57 27.26
CA ILE A 229 -16.73 -7.40 27.47
C ILE A 229 -16.30 -8.79 27.98
N LEU A 230 -15.31 -9.44 27.36
CA LEU A 230 -14.79 -10.72 27.84
C LEU A 230 -14.22 -10.62 29.26
N GLN A 231 -13.49 -9.53 29.57
CA GLN A 231 -12.99 -9.30 30.92
C GLN A 231 -14.13 -9.21 31.95
N ASN A 232 -15.15 -8.41 31.66
CA ASN A 232 -16.20 -8.12 32.63
C ASN A 232 -17.21 -9.26 32.77
N PHE A 233 -17.58 -9.91 31.65
CA PHE A 233 -18.66 -10.90 31.64
C PHE A 233 -18.17 -12.35 31.72
N ALA A 234 -16.97 -12.67 31.23
CA ALA A 234 -16.36 -14.00 31.38
C ALA A 234 -15.26 -14.05 32.47
N ASN A 235 -14.94 -12.92 33.11
CA ASN A 235 -13.91 -12.83 34.16
C ASN A 235 -12.54 -13.36 33.71
N ILE A 236 -12.14 -13.03 32.47
CA ILE A 236 -10.85 -13.38 31.89
C ILE A 236 -9.94 -12.14 31.95
N SER A 237 -8.67 -12.29 32.35
CA SER A 237 -7.75 -11.16 32.39
C SER A 237 -7.53 -10.57 31.00
N LYS A 238 -7.43 -9.24 30.88
CA LYS A 238 -7.01 -8.58 29.62
C LYS A 238 -5.64 -9.09 29.14
N LEU A 239 -4.78 -9.52 30.06
CA LEU A 239 -3.46 -10.08 29.75
C LEU A 239 -3.52 -11.47 29.10
N ASP A 240 -4.63 -12.18 29.27
CA ASP A 240 -4.85 -13.50 28.67
C ASP A 240 -5.59 -13.40 27.31
N ILE A 241 -6.03 -12.19 26.93
CA ILE A 241 -6.74 -11.91 25.67
C ILE A 241 -5.85 -11.02 24.79
N PHE A 242 -4.91 -11.65 24.09
CA PHE A 242 -3.89 -10.98 23.28
C PHE A 242 -3.93 -11.35 21.79
N GLY A 243 -4.82 -12.26 21.40
CA GLY A 243 -5.05 -12.66 20.01
C GLY A 243 -6.34 -12.07 19.44
N MET A 244 -6.36 -11.84 18.13
CA MET A 244 -7.56 -11.39 17.43
C MET A 244 -7.68 -11.98 16.02
N ARG A 245 -8.91 -11.98 15.51
CA ARG A 245 -9.21 -12.22 14.10
C ARG A 245 -10.29 -11.25 13.65
N SER A 246 -10.15 -10.74 12.43
CA SER A 246 -11.09 -9.84 11.80
C SER A 246 -12.27 -10.62 11.22
N PRO A 247 -13.51 -10.13 11.39
CA PRO A 247 -14.69 -10.71 10.75
C PRO A 247 -14.50 -10.93 9.25
N HIS A 248 -14.97 -12.08 8.77
CA HIS A 248 -14.91 -12.49 7.36
C HIS A 248 -13.49 -12.59 6.78
N LEU A 249 -12.45 -12.64 7.62
CA LEU A 249 -11.04 -12.66 7.21
C LEU A 249 -10.70 -11.46 6.31
N LYS A 250 -11.25 -10.30 6.65
CA LYS A 250 -10.99 -9.03 5.96
C LYS A 250 -10.19 -8.08 6.88
N PRO A 251 -8.86 -8.00 6.74
CA PRO A 251 -8.06 -7.10 7.55
C PRO A 251 -8.39 -5.63 7.30
N GLY A 252 -8.38 -4.80 8.34
CA GLY A 252 -8.63 -3.35 8.29
C GLY A 252 -7.42 -2.50 7.96
N HIS A 253 -6.59 -2.96 7.01
CA HIS A 253 -5.37 -2.28 6.58
C HIS A 253 -4.48 -1.86 7.78
N ASN A 254 -3.84 -0.69 7.72
CA ASN A 254 -2.96 -0.20 8.79
C ASN A 254 -3.71 0.15 10.07
N THR A 255 -4.93 0.67 9.95
CA THR A 255 -5.80 1.01 11.08
C THR A 255 -5.96 -0.16 12.06
N GLN A 256 -6.17 -1.37 11.54
CA GLN A 256 -6.26 -2.57 12.37
C GLN A 256 -4.98 -2.74 13.20
N TYR A 257 -3.82 -2.76 12.54
CA TYR A 257 -2.55 -3.06 13.21
C TYR A 257 -2.12 -1.94 14.17
N GLU A 258 -2.41 -0.67 13.86
CA GLU A 258 -2.23 0.46 14.77
C GLU A 258 -2.98 0.24 16.09
N VAL A 259 -4.28 -0.08 16.01
CA VAL A 259 -5.10 -0.38 17.19
C VAL A 259 -4.55 -1.58 17.97
N LEU A 260 -4.11 -2.63 17.29
CA LEU A 260 -3.54 -3.80 17.98
C LEU A 260 -2.27 -3.45 18.75
N VAL A 261 -1.37 -2.68 18.15
CA VAL A 261 -0.11 -2.27 18.79
C VAL A 261 -0.39 -1.35 19.98
N ASP A 262 -1.23 -0.32 19.80
CA ASP A 262 -1.51 0.69 20.84
C ASP A 262 -2.17 0.08 22.09
N TYR A 263 -2.92 -1.01 21.90
CA TYR A 263 -3.64 -1.68 22.98
C TYR A 263 -3.02 -3.02 23.41
N GLY A 264 -1.81 -3.33 22.94
CA GLY A 264 -1.01 -4.46 23.42
C GLY A 264 -1.53 -5.84 23.02
N TYR A 265 -2.15 -5.97 21.85
CA TYR A 265 -2.36 -7.27 21.22
C TYR A 265 -1.03 -7.81 20.70
N VAL A 266 -0.87 -9.13 20.75
CA VAL A 266 0.39 -9.80 20.39
C VAL A 266 0.32 -10.36 18.97
N TRP A 267 -0.85 -10.84 18.53
CA TRP A 267 -0.97 -11.49 17.24
C TRP A 267 -2.35 -11.32 16.59
N ASP A 268 -2.33 -11.35 15.25
CA ASP A 268 -3.49 -11.35 14.36
C ASP A 268 -3.53 -12.67 13.57
N SER A 269 -4.74 -13.18 13.31
CA SER A 269 -4.98 -14.30 12.40
C SER A 269 -6.05 -13.96 11.35
N SER A 270 -5.96 -12.79 10.73
CA SER A 270 -6.89 -12.32 9.70
C SER A 270 -6.30 -12.40 8.30
N ALA A 271 -5.00 -12.15 8.17
CA ALA A 271 -4.32 -12.15 6.88
C ALA A 271 -4.23 -13.57 6.29
N ALA A 272 -4.76 -13.74 5.08
CA ALA A 272 -4.64 -14.98 4.32
C ALA A 272 -3.52 -14.86 3.29
N VAL A 273 -2.75 -15.93 3.13
CA VAL A 273 -1.72 -16.06 2.09
C VAL A 273 -2.27 -16.94 0.97
N PRO A 274 -2.04 -16.59 -0.31
CA PRO A 274 -2.46 -17.44 -1.43
C PRO A 274 -1.85 -18.85 -1.31
N PRO A 275 -2.44 -19.85 -1.96
CA PRO A 275 -1.91 -21.21 -1.93
C PRO A 275 -0.50 -21.24 -2.54
N LEU A 276 0.49 -21.54 -1.69
CA LEU A 276 1.90 -21.69 -2.07
C LEU A 276 2.32 -23.16 -2.03
N LYS A 277 3.41 -23.49 -2.72
CA LYS A 277 3.98 -24.84 -2.70
C LYS A 277 4.50 -25.24 -1.31
N LEU A 278 5.03 -24.26 -0.58
CA LEU A 278 5.47 -24.40 0.80
C LEU A 278 4.62 -23.45 1.67
N PRO A 279 4.12 -23.90 2.83
CA PRO A 279 3.41 -23.03 3.75
C PRO A 279 4.35 -21.97 4.32
N VAL A 280 3.77 -20.88 4.78
CA VAL A 280 4.50 -19.79 5.43
C VAL A 280 4.46 -19.91 6.94
N TRP A 281 5.54 -19.49 7.58
CA TRP A 281 5.62 -19.31 9.03
C TRP A 281 4.97 -17.99 9.45
N PRO A 282 4.52 -17.86 10.71
CA PRO A 282 4.08 -16.58 11.26
C PRO A 282 5.18 -15.52 11.13
N VAL A 283 4.82 -14.27 10.81
CA VAL A 283 5.76 -13.17 10.62
C VAL A 283 5.28 -11.91 11.35
N CYS A 284 6.21 -11.04 11.74
CA CYS A 284 5.86 -9.76 12.36
C CYS A 284 5.28 -8.76 11.35
N THR A 285 4.30 -7.98 11.81
CA THR A 285 3.55 -6.98 11.03
C THR A 285 4.42 -5.91 10.37
N VAL A 286 5.57 -5.57 10.98
CA VAL A 286 6.57 -4.61 10.43
C VAL A 286 7.05 -4.99 9.01
N TYR A 287 6.97 -6.28 8.64
CA TYR A 287 7.45 -6.81 7.36
C TYR A 287 6.34 -7.45 6.50
N LEU A 288 5.11 -7.51 7.01
CA LEU A 288 4.02 -8.34 6.46
C LEU A 288 3.39 -7.74 5.19
N LEU A 289 3.42 -6.41 5.01
CA LEU A 289 2.81 -5.77 3.83
C LEU A 289 3.64 -5.92 2.54
N TYR A 290 4.92 -6.32 2.63
CA TYR A 290 5.74 -6.53 1.42
C TYR A 290 5.46 -7.88 0.75
N THR A 291 5.18 -8.94 1.52
CA THR A 291 4.96 -10.29 0.99
C THR A 291 3.60 -10.47 0.29
N MET A 292 2.64 -9.59 0.54
CA MET A 292 1.31 -9.62 -0.10
C MET A 292 1.19 -8.68 -1.32
N SER A 293 2.24 -7.92 -1.64
CA SER A 293 2.22 -6.89 -2.70
C SER A 293 2.94 -7.29 -4.00
N ASN A 294 3.35 -8.55 -4.14
CA ASN A 294 3.96 -9.10 -5.37
C ASN A 294 3.24 -10.36 -5.85
#